data_AF-A0A535GQJ4-F1
#
_entry.id   AF-A0A535GQJ4-F1
#
_cell.length_a   1.000
_cell.length_b   1.000
_cell.length_c   1.000
_cell.angle_alpha   90.00
_cell.angle_beta   90.00
_cell.angle_gamma   90.00
#
_symmetry.space_group_name_H-M   'P 1'
#
loop_
_entity.id
_entity.type
_entity.pdbx_description
1 polymer ?
#
loop_
_entity_poly.entity_id
_entity_poly.type
_entity_poly.pdbx_seq_one_letter_code
_entity_poly.pdbx_strand_id
1 'polypeptide(L)'
;MAVRTSDSANTALAQATHRPRYSRETHKHPVNVIHHGEATFGEWLADGIASFIGSWRFLIIQTLMVAMWVTINTLQATGRIHIDPYPYILLNLAFSTQAAYTGPVLLLAGNRQAQKDRLTLEHAASEADKADHQNVQILKAIKDVTELTEKNTEVTIQVLRHVEHLVQENVDEMVAAGKRRKTPRT
;
A
#
# COMPACT_ATOMS: atom_id res chain seq x y z
N MET A 1 45.99 24.47 26.41
CA MET A 1 45.08 23.36 26.71
C MET A 1 43.77 23.62 25.97
N ALA A 2 43.72 23.37 24.66
CA ALA A 2 42.57 23.68 23.79
C ALA A 2 41.73 22.42 23.61
N VAL A 3 40.45 22.52 23.98
CA VAL A 3 39.56 21.37 24.19
C VAL A 3 38.97 20.89 22.87
N ARG A 4 39.09 19.57 22.69
CA ARG A 4 38.53 18.56 21.77
C ARG A 4 37.05 18.67 21.33
N THR A 5 36.41 19.85 21.30
CA THR A 5 34.95 19.97 21.04
C THR A 5 34.53 19.93 19.57
N SER A 6 35.43 20.16 18.61
CA SER A 6 35.08 20.17 17.19
C SER A 6 34.85 18.77 16.61
N ASP A 7 35.59 17.76 17.10
CA ASP A 7 35.48 16.39 16.58
C ASP A 7 34.19 15.71 17.03
N SER A 8 33.70 16.00 18.23
CA SER A 8 32.43 15.48 18.75
C SER A 8 31.22 16.09 18.04
N ALA A 9 31.27 17.38 17.68
CA ALA A 9 30.22 18.02 16.90
C ALA A 9 30.16 17.47 15.47
N ASN A 10 31.31 17.27 14.83
CA ASN A 10 31.37 16.74 13.47
C ASN A 10 30.96 15.26 13.39
N THR A 11 31.30 14.46 14.40
CA THR A 11 30.86 13.05 14.49
C THR A 11 29.36 12.94 14.78
N ALA A 12 28.79 13.83 15.60
CA ALA A 12 27.34 13.89 15.81
C ALA A 12 26.59 14.33 14.55
N LEU A 13 27.12 15.31 13.78
CA LEU A 13 26.56 15.73 12.50
C LEU A 13 26.66 14.64 11.42
N ALA A 14 27.75 13.87 11.41
CA ALA A 14 27.92 12.73 10.50
C ALA A 14 26.94 11.59 10.81
N GLN A 15 26.60 11.37 12.08
CA GLN A 15 25.58 10.39 12.48
C GLN A 15 24.15 10.88 12.18
N ALA A 16 23.86 12.17 12.37
CA ALA A 16 22.55 12.75 12.08
C ALA A 16 22.21 12.84 10.58
N THR A 17 23.22 12.81 9.71
CA THR A 17 23.04 12.86 8.25
C THR A 17 22.92 11.49 7.58
N HIS A 18 22.99 10.40 8.35
CA HIS A 18 22.80 9.05 7.84
C HIS A 18 21.30 8.78 7.61
N ARG A 19 20.72 9.41 6.58
CA ARG A 19 19.38 9.07 6.09
C ARG A 19 19.40 7.59 5.68
N PRO A 20 18.53 6.74 6.23
CA PRO A 20 18.42 5.38 5.76
C PRO A 20 18.08 5.45 4.27
N ARG A 21 18.99 4.95 3.44
CA ARG A 21 18.70 4.72 2.02
C ARG A 21 17.48 3.80 2.01
N TYR A 22 16.34 4.36 1.60
CA TYR A 22 15.16 3.57 1.28
C TYR A 22 15.56 2.71 0.09
N SER A 23 16.05 1.49 0.37
CA SER A 23 16.28 0.48 -0.64
C SER A 23 14.97 0.32 -1.36
N ARG A 24 14.94 0.76 -2.62
CA ARG A 24 13.89 0.37 -3.57
C ARG A 24 14.04 -1.13 -3.77
N GLU A 25 13.54 -1.92 -2.83
CA GLU A 25 13.21 -3.30 -3.12
C GLU A 25 12.21 -3.24 -4.27
N THR A 26 12.66 -3.81 -5.38
CA THR A 26 11.87 -4.03 -6.58
C THR A 26 10.48 -4.48 -6.19
N HIS A 27 9.46 -3.74 -6.62
CA HIS A 27 8.05 -4.04 -6.39
C HIS A 27 7.66 -5.33 -7.13
N LYS A 28 8.21 -6.47 -6.69
CA LYS A 28 7.59 -7.77 -6.89
C LYS A 28 6.73 -7.95 -5.67
N HIS A 29 5.44 -7.66 -5.82
CA HIS A 29 4.44 -7.88 -4.79
C HIS A 29 4.66 -9.29 -4.19
N PRO A 30 4.80 -9.45 -2.87
CA PRO A 30 5.17 -10.74 -2.25
C PRO A 30 4.15 -11.85 -2.56
N VAL A 31 2.90 -11.49 -2.85
CA VAL A 31 1.86 -12.39 -3.40
C VAL A 31 2.34 -13.11 -4.68
N ASN A 32 3.16 -12.47 -5.51
CA ASN A 32 3.68 -13.05 -6.74
C ASN A 32 4.92 -13.93 -6.53
N VAL A 33 5.55 -13.89 -5.34
CA VAL A 33 6.77 -14.64 -5.03
C VAL A 33 6.45 -16.00 -4.39
N ILE A 34 5.31 -16.13 -3.71
CA ILE A 34 4.86 -17.41 -3.11
C ILE A 34 4.41 -18.43 -4.18
N HIS A 35 4.22 -18.02 -5.43
CA HIS A 35 3.78 -18.90 -6.53
C HIS A 35 4.89 -19.59 -7.32
N HIS A 36 6.16 -19.42 -6.97
CA HIS A 36 7.24 -20.17 -7.61
C HIS A 36 7.55 -21.46 -6.85
N GLY A 37 6.63 -22.42 -6.96
CA GLY A 37 6.78 -23.77 -6.44
C GLY A 37 5.75 -24.70 -7.06
N GLU A 38 6.04 -25.15 -8.29
CA GLU A 38 5.33 -26.20 -9.03
C GLU A 38 3.90 -25.86 -9.51
N ALA A 39 3.83 -25.08 -10.59
CA ALA A 39 2.61 -24.95 -11.38
C ALA A 39 2.21 -26.31 -11.95
N THR A 40 1.33 -27.00 -11.23
CA THR A 40 0.70 -28.24 -11.69
C THR A 40 -0.10 -27.93 -12.97
N PHE A 41 -0.28 -28.89 -13.89
CA PHE A 41 -1.05 -28.69 -15.14
C PHE A 41 -2.42 -27.99 -14.93
N GLY A 42 -3.04 -28.23 -13.78
CA GLY A 42 -4.27 -27.56 -13.36
C GLY A 42 -4.13 -26.05 -13.07
N GLU A 43 -2.97 -25.58 -12.61
CA GLU A 43 -2.72 -24.16 -12.33
C GLU A 43 -2.55 -23.34 -13.62
N TRP A 44 -1.82 -23.87 -14.62
CA TRP A 44 -1.72 -23.22 -15.94
C TRP A 44 -3.08 -23.17 -16.65
N LEU A 45 -3.83 -24.28 -16.57
CA LEU A 45 -5.15 -24.36 -17.18
C LEU A 45 -6.14 -23.38 -16.52
N ALA A 46 -6.14 -23.28 -15.18
CA ALA A 46 -7.00 -22.36 -14.44
C ALA A 46 -6.72 -20.89 -14.79
N ASP A 47 -5.44 -20.49 -14.82
CA ASP A 47 -5.04 -19.13 -15.17
C ASP A 47 -5.38 -18.78 -16.63
N GLY A 48 -5.20 -19.74 -17.53
CA GLY A 48 -5.62 -19.61 -18.93
C GLY A 48 -7.13 -19.42 -19.05
N ILE A 49 -7.94 -20.22 -18.34
CA ILE A 49 -9.40 -20.23 -18.46
C ILE A 49 -10.04 -18.99 -17.84
N ALA A 50 -9.53 -18.50 -16.70
CA ALA A 50 -10.01 -17.26 -16.08
C ALA A 50 -9.84 -16.06 -17.03
N SER A 51 -8.71 -15.99 -17.74
CA SER A 51 -8.45 -14.94 -18.74
C SER A 51 -9.28 -15.10 -20.02
N PHE A 52 -9.65 -16.34 -20.38
CA PHE A 52 -10.31 -16.66 -21.64
C PHE A 52 -11.83 -16.44 -21.58
N ILE A 53 -12.48 -16.90 -20.50
CA ILE A 53 -13.96 -16.79 -20.33
C ILE A 53 -14.40 -15.34 -20.12
N GLY A 54 -13.55 -14.48 -19.54
CA GLY A 54 -13.85 -13.05 -19.34
C GLY A 54 -13.65 -12.16 -20.57
N SER A 55 -13.21 -12.71 -21.71
CA SER A 55 -12.84 -11.93 -22.89
C SER A 55 -13.96 -11.84 -23.91
N TRP A 56 -14.30 -10.63 -24.34
CA TRP A 56 -15.21 -10.37 -25.46
C TRP A 56 -14.80 -11.07 -26.76
N ARG A 57 -13.50 -11.36 -26.93
CA ARG A 57 -12.97 -12.05 -28.11
C ARG A 57 -13.42 -13.51 -28.18
N PHE A 58 -13.59 -14.18 -27.03
CA PHE A 58 -14.04 -15.57 -26.98
C PHE A 58 -15.46 -15.71 -27.54
N LEU A 59 -16.38 -14.85 -27.09
CA LEU A 59 -17.77 -14.85 -27.57
C LEU A 59 -17.84 -14.66 -29.09
N ILE A 60 -17.07 -13.72 -29.64
CA ILE A 60 -17.04 -13.45 -31.08
C ILE A 60 -16.56 -14.69 -31.85
N ILE A 61 -15.45 -15.31 -31.43
CA ILE A 61 -14.90 -16.51 -32.09
C ILE A 61 -15.90 -17.67 -32.01
N GLN A 62 -16.50 -17.91 -30.84
CA GLN A 62 -17.49 -18.96 -30.64
C GLN A 62 -18.72 -18.74 -31.53
N THR A 63 -19.27 -17.52 -31.60
CA THR A 63 -20.41 -17.21 -32.46
C THR A 63 -20.08 -17.37 -33.94
N LEU A 64 -18.90 -16.92 -34.38
CA LEU A 64 -18.45 -17.10 -35.77
C LEU A 64 -18.26 -18.57 -36.13
N MET A 65 -17.68 -19.37 -35.23
CA MET A 65 -17.49 -20.81 -35.42
C MET A 65 -18.83 -21.52 -35.60
N VAL A 66 -19.82 -21.21 -34.76
CA VAL A 66 -21.17 -21.77 -34.85
C VAL A 66 -21.86 -21.33 -36.13
N ALA A 67 -21.81 -20.04 -36.44
CA ALA A 67 -22.41 -19.50 -37.67
C ALA A 67 -21.78 -20.12 -38.92
N MET A 68 -20.46 -20.29 -38.95
CA MET A 68 -19.74 -20.96 -40.03
C MET A 68 -20.16 -22.42 -40.16
N TRP A 69 -20.27 -23.15 -39.04
CA TRP A 69 -20.71 -24.54 -39.04
C TRP A 69 -22.13 -24.71 -39.57
N VAL A 70 -23.06 -23.86 -39.10
CA VAL A 70 -24.45 -23.85 -39.58
C VAL A 70 -24.51 -23.50 -41.07
N THR A 71 -23.72 -22.52 -41.53
CA THR A 71 -23.67 -22.11 -42.93
C THR A 71 -23.17 -23.24 -43.83
N ILE A 72 -22.06 -23.91 -43.44
CA ILE A 72 -21.51 -25.06 -44.19
C ILE A 72 -22.52 -26.20 -44.25
N ASN A 73 -23.19 -26.53 -43.15
CA ASN A 73 -24.18 -27.60 -43.12
C ASN A 73 -25.43 -27.26 -43.94
N THR A 74 -25.90 -26.01 -43.89
CA THR A 74 -27.08 -25.57 -44.68
C THR A 74 -26.78 -25.57 -46.18
N LEU A 75 -25.59 -25.15 -46.60
CA LEU A 75 -25.16 -25.20 -48.01
C LEU A 75 -24.97 -26.65 -48.48
N GLN A 76 -24.40 -27.53 -47.65
CA GLN A 76 -24.27 -28.96 -47.97
C GLN A 76 -25.60 -29.72 -47.99
N ALA A 77 -26.58 -29.31 -47.18
CA ALA A 77 -27.94 -29.84 -47.21
C ALA A 77 -28.66 -29.58 -48.56
N THR A 78 -28.19 -28.62 -49.35
CA THR A 78 -28.69 -28.39 -50.73
C THR A 78 -28.00 -29.30 -51.76
N GLY A 79 -26.91 -29.99 -51.37
CA GLY A 79 -26.20 -30.99 -52.18
C GLY A 79 -26.62 -32.44 -51.86
N ARG A 80 -26.18 -33.41 -52.66
CA ARG A 80 -26.55 -34.84 -52.53
C ARG A 80 -25.95 -35.54 -51.29
N ILE A 81 -25.11 -34.88 -50.50
CA ILE A 81 -24.38 -35.48 -49.37
C ILE A 81 -24.85 -34.80 -48.07
N HIS A 82 -25.55 -35.56 -47.23
CA HIS A 82 -26.07 -35.08 -45.95
C HIS A 82 -25.14 -35.51 -44.81
N ILE A 83 -24.32 -34.60 -44.31
CA ILE A 83 -23.40 -34.87 -43.19
C ILE A 83 -24.11 -34.65 -41.83
N ASP A 84 -25.03 -33.68 -41.72
CA ASP A 84 -25.85 -33.44 -40.51
C ASP A 84 -27.20 -32.76 -40.85
N PRO A 85 -28.30 -33.52 -41.06
CA PRO A 85 -29.64 -32.97 -41.33
C PRO A 85 -30.25 -32.22 -40.13
N TYR A 86 -31.15 -31.27 -40.39
CA TYR A 86 -31.92 -30.59 -39.35
C TYR A 86 -32.73 -31.61 -38.52
N PRO A 87 -32.65 -31.66 -37.18
CA PRO A 87 -31.99 -30.74 -36.23
C PRO A 87 -30.56 -31.19 -35.91
N TYR A 88 -29.56 -30.37 -36.26
CA TYR A 88 -28.10 -30.63 -36.14
C TYR A 88 -27.70 -31.43 -34.88
N ILE A 89 -27.67 -32.77 -34.98
CA ILE A 89 -27.56 -33.63 -33.80
C ILE A 89 -26.15 -33.62 -33.25
N LEU A 90 -25.15 -33.52 -34.14
CA LEU A 90 -23.74 -33.48 -33.76
C LEU A 90 -23.40 -32.16 -33.08
N LEU A 91 -23.96 -31.04 -33.57
CA LEU A 91 -23.79 -29.74 -32.94
C LEU A 91 -24.42 -29.72 -31.54
N ASN A 92 -25.65 -30.22 -31.40
CA ASN A 92 -26.31 -30.31 -30.10
C ASN A 92 -25.54 -31.22 -29.13
N LEU A 93 -25.01 -32.33 -29.61
CA LEU A 93 -24.21 -33.25 -28.79
C LEU A 93 -22.92 -32.55 -28.31
N ALA A 94 -22.21 -31.87 -29.22
CA ALA A 94 -20.99 -31.14 -28.89
C ALA A 94 -21.25 -30.03 -27.85
N PHE A 95 -22.32 -29.25 -28.01
CA PHE A 95 -22.70 -28.23 -27.03
C PHE A 95 -23.10 -28.82 -25.68
N SER A 96 -23.81 -29.95 -25.69
CA SER A 96 -24.19 -30.65 -24.45
C SER A 96 -22.96 -31.12 -23.68
N THR A 97 -21.97 -31.70 -24.37
CA THR A 97 -20.69 -32.09 -23.77
C THR A 97 -19.88 -30.88 -23.32
N GLN A 98 -19.87 -29.79 -24.10
CA GLN A 98 -19.19 -28.54 -23.73
C GLN A 98 -19.76 -27.98 -22.43
N ALA A 99 -21.09 -27.91 -22.29
CA ALA A 99 -21.74 -27.46 -21.07
C ALA A 99 -21.41 -28.38 -19.86
N ALA A 100 -21.43 -29.70 -20.08
CA ALA A 100 -21.11 -30.67 -19.03
C ALA A 100 -19.67 -30.54 -18.50
N TYR A 101 -18.69 -30.27 -19.37
CA TYR A 101 -17.29 -30.07 -18.96
C TYR A 101 -17.02 -28.65 -18.42
N THR A 102 -17.82 -27.65 -18.81
CA THR A 102 -17.67 -26.27 -18.35
C THR A 102 -17.85 -26.16 -16.84
N GLY A 103 -18.81 -26.88 -16.24
CA GLY A 103 -19.07 -26.82 -14.81
C GLY A 103 -17.85 -27.17 -13.93
N PRO A 104 -17.26 -28.37 -14.07
CA PRO A 104 -16.07 -28.77 -13.31
C PRO A 104 -14.86 -27.85 -13.52
N VAL A 105 -14.64 -27.43 -14.77
CA VAL A 105 -13.55 -26.52 -15.11
C VAL A 105 -13.74 -25.15 -14.48
N LEU A 106 -14.96 -24.61 -14.52
CA LEU A 106 -15.28 -23.33 -13.90
C LEU A 106 -15.12 -23.39 -12.38
N LEU A 107 -15.49 -24.52 -11.75
CA LEU A 107 -15.27 -24.73 -10.32
C LEU A 107 -13.77 -24.77 -9.96
N LEU A 108 -12.96 -25.44 -10.77
CA LEU A 108 -11.50 -25.46 -10.57
C LEU A 108 -10.87 -24.08 -10.76
N ALA A 109 -11.27 -23.36 -11.81
CA ALA A 109 -10.80 -22.00 -12.07
C ALA A 109 -11.24 -21.03 -10.95
N GLY A 110 -12.49 -21.13 -10.50
CA GLY A 110 -13.04 -20.31 -9.41
C GLY A 110 -12.37 -20.57 -8.07
N ASN A 111 -12.12 -21.84 -7.71
CA ASN A 111 -11.42 -22.20 -6.48
C ASN A 111 -9.98 -21.63 -6.46
N ARG A 112 -9.30 -21.63 -7.62
CA ARG A 112 -7.96 -21.04 -7.76
C ARG A 112 -7.98 -19.52 -7.62
N GLN A 113 -8.92 -18.85 -8.30
CA GLN A 113 -9.05 -17.39 -8.19
C GLN A 113 -9.35 -16.98 -6.75
N ALA A 114 -10.26 -17.70 -6.06
CA ALA A 114 -10.59 -17.45 -4.67
C ALA A 114 -9.39 -17.63 -3.72
N GLN A 115 -8.50 -18.59 -3.98
CA GLN A 115 -7.26 -18.75 -3.20
C GLN A 115 -6.32 -17.56 -3.39
N LYS A 116 -6.13 -17.09 -4.63
CA LYS A 116 -5.31 -15.90 -4.93
C LYS A 116 -5.89 -14.64 -4.28
N ASP A 117 -7.19 -14.46 -4.39
CA ASP A 117 -7.90 -13.32 -3.80
C ASP A 117 -7.78 -13.35 -2.28
N ARG A 118 -7.93 -14.52 -1.64
CA ARG A 118 -7.75 -14.68 -0.19
C ARG A 118 -6.34 -14.28 0.27
N LEU A 119 -5.29 -14.76 -0.39
CA LEU A 119 -3.91 -14.39 -0.04
C LEU A 119 -3.66 -12.89 -0.21
N THR A 120 -4.21 -12.30 -1.26
CA THR A 120 -4.12 -10.86 -1.51
C THR A 120 -4.80 -10.06 -0.40
N LEU A 121 -5.99 -10.51 0.04
CA LEU A 121 -6.71 -9.91 1.15
C LEU A 121 -6.00 -10.07 2.49
N GLU A 122 -5.44 -11.25 2.78
CA GLU A 122 -4.64 -11.49 4.00
C GLU A 122 -3.41 -10.57 4.05
N HIS A 123 -2.72 -10.38 2.93
CA HIS A 123 -1.59 -9.45 2.85
C HIS A 123 -2.04 -8.00 3.06
N ALA A 124 -3.12 -7.57 2.39
CA ALA A 124 -3.66 -6.22 2.55
C ALA A 124 -4.09 -5.94 4.00
N ALA A 125 -4.68 -6.91 4.68
CA ALA A 125 -5.03 -6.81 6.09
C ALA A 125 -3.79 -6.66 6.98
N SER A 126 -2.73 -7.44 6.74
CA SER A 126 -1.46 -7.31 7.49
C SER A 126 -0.78 -5.96 7.25
N GLU A 127 -0.86 -5.42 6.03
CA GLU A 127 -0.32 -4.10 5.72
C GLU A 127 -1.10 -2.98 6.40
N ALA A 128 -2.43 -3.10 6.45
CA ALA A 128 -3.28 -2.17 7.19
C ALA A 128 -2.96 -2.16 8.70
N ASP A 129 -2.79 -3.34 9.32
CA ASP A 129 -2.42 -3.45 10.73
C ASP A 129 -1.05 -2.80 11.04
N LYS A 130 -0.07 -3.00 10.17
CA LYS A 130 1.23 -2.30 10.26
C LYS A 130 1.08 -0.79 10.13
N ALA A 131 0.25 -0.31 9.21
CA ALA A 131 -0.01 1.11 9.02
C ALA A 131 -0.69 1.72 10.26
N ASP A 132 -1.64 1.02 10.87
CA ASP A 132 -2.28 1.44 12.12
C ASP A 132 -1.27 1.52 13.28
N HIS A 133 -0.40 0.52 13.40
CA HIS A 133 0.70 0.57 14.37
C HIS A 133 1.65 1.75 14.15
N GLN A 134 1.96 2.08 12.89
CA GLN A 134 2.78 3.24 12.56
C GLN A 134 2.05 4.56 12.89
N ASN A 135 0.75 4.65 12.60
CA ASN A 135 -0.07 5.81 12.93
C ASN A 135 -0.07 6.09 14.44
N VAL A 136 -0.20 5.04 15.27
CA VAL A 136 -0.11 5.18 16.74
C VAL A 136 1.27 5.69 17.18
N GLN A 137 2.36 5.21 16.57
CA GLN A 137 3.71 5.71 16.89
C GLN A 137 3.90 7.18 16.50
N ILE A 138 3.38 7.59 15.34
CA ILE A 138 3.43 8.99 14.89
C ILE A 138 2.66 9.88 15.86
N LEU A 139 1.46 9.47 16.28
CA LEU A 139 0.67 10.22 17.26
C LEU A 139 1.41 10.36 18.59
N LYS A 140 2.09 9.31 19.05
CA LYS A 140 2.93 9.37 20.25
C LYS A 140 4.09 10.35 20.09
N ALA A 141 4.80 10.31 18.96
CA ALA A 141 5.90 11.23 18.68
C ALA A 141 5.44 12.69 18.62
N ILE A 142 4.28 12.97 18.01
CA ILE A 142 3.67 14.31 17.98
C ILE A 142 3.34 14.78 19.40
N LYS A 143 2.78 13.89 20.24
CA LYS A 143 2.49 14.20 21.64
C LYS A 143 3.77 14.59 22.40
N ASP A 144 4.83 13.79 22.26
CA ASP A 144 6.10 14.03 22.96
C ASP A 144 6.73 15.38 22.52
N VAL A 145 6.70 15.70 21.23
CA VAL A 145 7.18 16.99 20.70
C VAL A 145 6.34 18.16 21.24
N THR A 146 5.03 17.98 21.37
CA THR A 146 4.13 19.00 21.94
C THR A 146 4.47 19.25 23.41
N GLU A 147 4.69 18.20 24.20
CA GLU A 147 5.08 18.30 25.60
C GLU A 147 6.44 19.01 25.79
N LEU A 148 7.42 18.70 24.93
CA LEU A 148 8.71 19.41 24.94
C LEU A 148 8.53 20.91 24.61
N THR A 149 7.62 21.24 23.71
CA THR A 149 7.33 22.62 23.32
C THR A 149 6.67 23.39 24.47
N GLU A 150 5.76 22.75 25.22
CA GLU A 150 5.15 23.32 26.43
C GLU A 150 6.21 23.59 27.50
N LYS A 151 7.09 22.61 27.79
CA LYS A 151 8.19 22.77 28.74
C LYS A 151 9.15 23.89 28.36
N ASN A 152 9.55 23.97 27.08
CA ASN A 152 10.40 25.05 26.59
C ASN A 152 9.73 26.43 26.76
N THR A 153 8.42 26.50 26.52
CA THR A 153 7.65 27.74 26.72
C THR A 153 7.64 28.14 28.19
N GLU A 154 7.44 27.19 29.11
CA GLU A 154 7.47 27.43 30.55
C GLU A 154 8.83 27.96 31.02
N VAL A 155 9.92 27.32 30.61
CA VAL A 155 11.29 27.77 30.91
C VAL A 155 11.53 29.17 30.35
N THR A 156 11.07 29.45 29.13
CA THR A 156 11.17 30.78 28.51
C THR A 156 10.46 31.84 29.35
N ILE A 157 9.24 31.56 29.83
CA ILE A 157 8.49 32.46 30.72
C ILE A 157 9.22 32.65 32.06
N GLN A 158 9.82 31.59 32.61
CA GLN A 158 10.55 31.65 33.87
C GLN A 158 11.80 32.54 33.76
N VAL A 159 12.56 32.40 32.67
CA VAL A 159 13.70 33.27 32.37
C VAL A 159 13.25 34.73 32.23
N LEU A 160 12.16 34.97 31.51
CA LEU A 160 11.63 36.32 31.30
C LEU A 160 11.27 37.00 32.62
N ARG A 161 10.57 36.29 33.52
CA ARG A 161 10.24 36.77 34.88
C ARG A 161 11.48 37.03 35.73
N HIS A 162 12.49 36.17 35.65
CA HIS A 162 13.71 36.36 36.42
C HIS A 162 14.47 37.62 35.98
N VAL A 163 14.55 37.85 34.67
CA VAL A 163 15.14 39.08 34.12
C VAL A 163 14.34 40.31 34.55
N GLU A 164 13.01 40.25 34.51
CA GLU A 164 12.15 41.36 34.96
C GLU A 164 12.40 41.71 36.44
N HIS A 165 12.53 40.70 37.31
CA HIS A 165 12.86 40.90 38.72
C HIS A 165 14.22 41.57 38.91
N LEU A 166 15.26 41.11 38.19
CA LEU A 166 16.61 41.71 38.26
C LEU A 166 16.63 43.16 37.77
N VAL A 167 15.83 43.48 36.75
CA VAL A 167 15.68 44.85 36.27
C VAL A 167 14.98 45.72 37.31
N GLN A 168 13.89 45.25 37.92
CA GLN A 168 13.21 45.99 39.00
C GLN A 168 14.12 46.24 40.19
N GLU A 169 14.86 45.22 40.64
CA GLU A 169 15.80 45.33 41.75
C GLU A 169 16.87 46.39 41.48
N ASN A 170 17.51 46.35 40.30
CA ASN A 170 18.49 47.37 39.91
C ASN A 170 17.88 48.78 39.83
N VAL A 171 16.66 48.91 39.31
CA VAL A 171 15.96 50.21 39.23
C VAL A 171 15.67 50.75 40.64
N ASP A 172 15.20 49.90 41.56
CA ASP A 172 14.93 50.28 42.95
C ASP A 172 16.22 50.66 43.70
N GLU A 173 17.32 49.94 43.48
CA GLU A 173 18.64 50.30 43.99
C GLU A 173 19.09 51.67 43.46
N MET A 174 18.93 51.95 42.16
CA MET A 174 19.29 53.24 41.57
C MET A 174 18.43 54.38 42.15
N VAL A 175 17.13 54.15 42.35
CA VAL A 175 16.22 55.12 42.97
C VAL A 175 16.61 55.38 44.43
N ALA A 176 16.93 54.33 45.19
CA ALA A 176 17.37 54.42 46.58
C ALA A 176 18.72 55.15 46.71
N ALA A 177 19.68 54.86 45.84
CA ALA A 177 20.97 55.53 45.78
C ALA A 177 20.83 57.01 45.42
N GLY A 178 19.94 57.35 44.47
CA GLY A 178 19.61 58.72 44.11
C GLY A 178 18.96 59.51 45.27
N LYS A 179 18.13 58.85 46.07
CA LYS A 179 17.46 59.46 47.24
C LYS A 179 18.44 59.77 48.38
N ARG A 180 19.45 58.91 48.61
CA ARG A 180 20.52 59.15 49.60
C ARG A 180 21.43 60.34 49.26
N ARG A 181 21.54 60.69 47.97
CA ARG A 181 22.34 61.84 47.50
C ARG A 181 21.67 63.20 47.72
N LYS A 182 20.34 63.24 47.95
CA LYS A 182 19.56 64.47 48.11
C LYS A 182 19.38 64.96 49.56
N THR A 183 19.83 64.22 50.58
CA THR A 183 19.75 64.65 51.98
C THR A 183 20.94 65.57 52.31
N PRO A 184 20.77 66.88 52.54
CA PRO A 184 21.87 67.75 52.92
C PRO A 184 22.23 67.46 54.39
N ARG A 185 23.52 67.22 54.64
CA ARG A 185 24.07 67.16 56.01
C ARG A 185 23.95 68.56 56.64
N THR A 186 23.01 68.72 57.56
CA THR A 186 23.00 69.80 58.56
C THR A 186 23.63 69.30 59.85
#